data_AF-X6LQ20-F1
#
_entry.id   AF-X6LQ20-F1
#
_cell.length_a   1.000
_cell.length_b   1.000
_cell.length_c   1.000
_cell.angle_alpha   90.00
_cell.angle_beta   90.00
_cell.angle_gamma   90.00
#
_symmetry.space_group_name_H-M   'P 1'
#
loop_
_entity.id
_entity.type
_entity.pdbx_description
1 polymer ?
#
loop_
_entity_poly.entity_id
_entity_poly.type
_entity_poly.pdbx_seq_one_letter_code
_entity_poly.pdbx_strand_id
1 'polypeptide(L)'
;MKKSDIWSVGIIAYILVMGKPPFVGNESQILKQILAYDETKSAIDFSSKKKQKQLSVQCRDFILKLLTRDTTKRFSADDALRHPFLLNSQSTMHLGDELLHDIGKFQDAGMS
;
A
#
# COMPACT_ATOMS: atom_id res chain seq x y z
N MET A 1 8.56 3.26 17.14
CA MET A 1 8.67 2.89 15.72
C MET A 1 9.36 3.99 14.96
N LYS A 2 10.29 3.65 14.06
CA LYS A 2 10.97 4.62 13.19
C LYS A 2 10.11 4.93 11.96
N LYS A 3 10.36 6.06 11.30
CA LYS A 3 9.67 6.43 10.05
C LYS A 3 9.95 5.44 8.90
N SER A 4 11.07 4.72 8.94
CA SER A 4 11.37 3.59 8.04
C SER A 4 10.35 2.46 8.21
N ASP A 5 9.99 2.14 9.45
CA ASP A 5 9.05 1.06 9.76
C ASP A 5 7.65 1.43 9.23
N ILE A 6 7.26 2.70 9.37
CA ILE A 6 5.99 3.24 8.84
C ILE A 6 5.91 3.09 7.32
N TRP A 7 7.03 3.34 6.62
CA TRP A 7 7.09 3.12 5.17
C TRP A 7 6.88 1.65 4.82
N SER A 8 7.58 0.74 5.51
CA SER A 8 7.41 -0.70 5.31
C SER A 8 5.96 -1.15 5.55
N VAL A 9 5.30 -0.62 6.58
CA VAL A 9 3.86 -0.87 6.83
C VAL A 9 3.01 -0.37 5.67
N GLY A 10 3.31 0.80 5.11
CA GLY A 10 2.63 1.31 3.91
C GLY A 10 2.78 0.40 2.69
N ILE A 11 3.98 -0.15 2.46
CA ILE A 11 4.23 -1.12 1.37
C ILE A 11 3.41 -2.39 1.58
N ILE A 12 3.42 -2.94 2.80
CA ILE A 12 2.67 -4.16 3.14
C ILE A 12 1.16 -3.91 3.00
N ALA A 13 0.64 -2.80 3.54
CA ALA A 13 -0.76 -2.44 3.43
C ALA A 13 -1.21 -2.32 1.96
N TYR A 14 -0.38 -1.71 1.11
CA TYR A 14 -0.63 -1.65 -0.32
C TYR A 14 -0.69 -3.05 -0.95
N ILE A 15 0.26 -3.93 -0.63
CA ILE A 15 0.28 -5.30 -1.16
C ILE A 15 -0.96 -6.07 -0.74
N LEU A 16 -1.38 -5.98 0.53
CA LEU A 16 -2.58 -6.66 1.02
C LEU A 16 -3.84 -6.24 0.28
N VAL A 17 -3.94 -4.95 -0.05
CA VAL A 17 -5.09 -4.41 -0.77
C VAL A 17 -5.00 -4.73 -2.25
N MET A 18 -3.86 -4.44 -2.89
CA MET A 18 -3.75 -4.47 -4.35
C MET A 18 -3.34 -5.84 -4.89
N GLY A 19 -2.76 -6.71 -4.07
CA GLY A 19 -2.19 -8.01 -4.47
C GLY A 19 -0.88 -7.88 -5.26
N LYS A 20 -0.28 -6.68 -5.31
CA LYS A 20 0.95 -6.40 -6.06
C LYS A 20 1.80 -5.34 -5.35
N PRO A 21 3.13 -5.29 -5.57
CA PRO A 21 3.95 -4.27 -4.95
C PRO A 21 3.75 -2.92 -5.65
N PRO A 22 3.95 -1.80 -4.94
CA PRO A 22 3.76 -0.46 -5.51
C PRO A 22 4.86 -0.07 -6.51
N PHE A 23 6.04 -0.68 -6.39
CA PHE A 23 7.20 -0.46 -7.25
C PHE A 23 7.69 -1.81 -7.79
N VAL A 24 7.93 -1.90 -9.10
CA VAL A 24 8.26 -3.15 -9.79
C VAL A 24 9.49 -2.94 -10.67
N GLY A 25 10.40 -3.91 -10.70
CA GLY A 25 11.59 -3.91 -11.55
C GLY A 25 12.78 -4.52 -10.82
N ASN A 26 13.97 -4.37 -11.40
CA ASN A 26 15.21 -4.66 -10.69
C ASN A 26 15.51 -3.58 -9.64
N GLU A 27 16.52 -3.82 -8.80
CA GLU A 27 16.91 -2.92 -7.70
C GLU A 27 17.11 -1.46 -8.15
N SER A 28 17.82 -1.25 -9.27
CA SER A 28 18.07 0.09 -9.81
C SER A 28 16.77 0.78 -10.27
N GLN A 29 15.88 0.03 -10.92
CA GLN A 29 14.58 0.53 -11.37
C GLN A 29 13.67 0.87 -10.19
N ILE A 30 13.62 0.02 -9.17
CA ILE A 30 12.85 0.24 -7.95
C ILE A 30 13.37 1.47 -7.22
N LEU A 31 14.69 1.60 -7.05
CA LEU A 31 15.28 2.76 -6.39
C LEU A 31 14.94 4.06 -7.13
N LYS A 32 15.05 4.07 -8.47
CA LYS A 32 14.65 5.24 -9.29
C LYS A 32 13.17 5.59 -9.10
N GLN A 33 12.29 4.59 -9.05
CA GLN A 33 10.87 4.82 -8.80
C GLN A 33 10.63 5.40 -7.41
N ILE A 34 11.25 4.86 -6.36
CA ILE A 34 11.16 5.38 -4.99
C ILE A 34 11.68 6.82 -4.89
N LEU A 35 12.79 7.13 -5.57
CA LEU A 35 13.37 8.48 -5.59
C LEU A 35 12.55 9.49 -6.40
N ALA A 36 11.83 9.03 -7.43
CA ALA A 36 10.94 9.86 -8.24
C ALA A 36 9.53 9.98 -7.65
N TYR A 37 9.16 9.09 -6.71
CA TYR A 37 7.85 9.03 -6.12
C TYR A 37 7.49 10.32 -5.37
N ASP A 38 6.22 10.73 -5.51
CA ASP A 38 5.60 11.88 -4.86
C ASP A 38 4.11 11.53 -4.69
N GLU A 39 3.68 11.32 -3.45
CA GLU A 39 2.32 10.93 -3.11
C GLU A 39 1.25 11.93 -3.60
N THR A 40 1.63 13.17 -3.92
CA THR A 40 0.73 14.24 -4.36
C THR A 40 0.61 14.36 -5.88
N LYS A 41 1.57 13.83 -6.65
CA LYS A 41 1.67 14.04 -8.11
C LYS A 41 1.70 12.76 -8.92
N SER A 42 2.37 11.73 -8.41
CA SER A 42 2.55 10.45 -9.09
C SER A 42 2.26 9.35 -8.07
N ALA A 43 0.97 9.09 -7.88
CA ALA A 43 0.53 8.06 -6.97
C ALA A 43 0.84 6.68 -7.56
N ILE A 44 1.32 5.80 -6.69
CA ILE A 44 1.28 4.35 -6.86
C ILE A 44 -0.07 3.89 -7.42
N ASP A 45 -0.04 2.87 -8.26
CA ASP A 45 -1.18 2.47 -9.09
C ASP A 45 -2.30 1.77 -8.30
N PHE A 46 -3.34 2.52 -7.93
CA PHE A 46 -4.57 1.98 -7.36
C PHE A 46 -5.61 1.52 -8.40
N SER A 47 -5.31 1.56 -9.70
CA SER A 47 -6.29 1.42 -10.79
C SER A 47 -6.66 -0.02 -11.19
N SER A 48 -6.53 -1.00 -10.28
CA SER A 48 -7.02 -2.35 -10.55
C SER A 48 -8.54 -2.33 -10.78
N LYS A 49 -9.00 -2.59 -12.01
CA LYS A 49 -10.42 -2.50 -12.43
C LYS A 49 -11.39 -3.25 -11.50
N LYS A 50 -10.93 -4.35 -10.88
CA LYS A 50 -11.72 -5.13 -9.90
C LYS A 50 -11.75 -4.48 -8.51
N LYS A 51 -10.61 -4.00 -8.03
CA LYS A 51 -10.43 -3.53 -6.64
C LYS A 51 -10.74 -2.04 -6.46
N GLN A 52 -10.66 -1.24 -7.51
CA GLN A 52 -10.92 0.21 -7.45
C GLN A 52 -12.35 0.54 -6.96
N LYS A 53 -13.34 -0.31 -7.27
CA LYS A 53 -14.73 -0.13 -6.80
C LYS A 53 -14.92 -0.52 -5.33
N GLN A 54 -14.05 -1.37 -4.79
CA GLN A 54 -14.15 -1.89 -3.42
C GLN A 54 -13.28 -1.09 -2.44
N LEU A 55 -12.20 -0.47 -2.94
CA LEU A 55 -11.25 0.25 -2.11
C LEU A 55 -11.79 1.63 -1.69
N SER A 56 -12.06 1.79 -0.40
CA SER A 56 -12.52 3.04 0.17
C SER A 56 -11.50 4.17 0.01
N VAL A 57 -11.99 5.41 -0.10
CA VAL A 57 -11.14 6.62 -0.15
C VAL A 57 -10.25 6.71 1.09
N GLN A 58 -10.79 6.34 2.27
CA GLN A 58 -10.05 6.33 3.53
C GLN A 58 -8.88 5.33 3.52
N CYS A 59 -9.04 4.15 2.89
CA CYS A 59 -7.95 3.19 2.78
C CYS A 59 -6.81 3.71 1.88
N ARG A 60 -7.15 4.34 0.76
CA ARG A 60 -6.13 4.95 -0.12
C ARG A 60 -5.39 6.07 0.58
N ASP A 61 -6.12 6.97 1.24
CA ASP A 61 -5.52 8.07 2.00
C ASP A 61 -4.59 7.52 3.08
N PHE A 62 -5.03 6.52 3.84
CA PHE A 62 -4.19 5.86 4.84
C PHE A 62 -2.86 5.37 4.25
N ILE A 63 -2.90 4.61 3.15
CA ILE A 63 -1.69 4.09 2.50
C ILE A 63 -0.78 5.23 2.04
N LEU A 64 -1.32 6.30 1.45
CA LEU A 64 -0.53 7.46 0.99
C LEU A 64 0.13 8.22 2.14
N LYS A 65 -0.53 8.32 3.31
CA LYS A 65 0.05 8.94 4.51
C LYS A 65 1.20 8.13 5.13
N LEU A 66 1.13 6.79 5.04
CA LEU A 66 2.24 5.91 5.43
C LEU A 66 3.39 6.00 4.42
N LEU A 67 3.07 6.09 3.14
CA LEU A 67 4.00 6.22 2.03
C LEU A 67 4.33 7.67 1.69
N THR A 68 4.23 8.61 2.64
CA THR A 68 4.69 9.98 2.40
C THR A 68 6.22 10.00 2.27
N ARG A 69 6.74 10.59 1.19
CA ARG A 69 8.18 10.58 0.91
C ARG A 69 8.97 11.37 1.95
N ASP A 70 8.51 12.58 2.27
CA ASP A 70 9.11 13.43 3.29
C ASP A 70 8.92 12.81 4.68
N THR A 71 10.02 12.37 5.30
CA THR A 71 9.99 11.67 6.59
C THR A 71 9.48 12.54 7.73
N THR A 72 9.57 13.86 7.61
CA THR A 72 9.06 14.82 8.60
C THR A 72 7.53 14.92 8.55
N LYS A 73 6.93 14.70 7.38
CA LYS A 73 5.49 14.74 7.14
C LYS A 73 4.83 13.37 7.19
N ARG A 74 5.61 12.31 6.99
CA ARG A 74 5.14 10.92 7.10
C ARG A 74 4.52 10.69 8.46
N PHE A 75 3.44 9.93 8.51
CA PHE A 75 2.78 9.60 9.77
C PHE A 75 3.74 8.96 10.79
N SER A 76 3.49 9.22 12.07
CA SER A 76 3.98 8.36 13.14
C SER A 76 3.07 7.13 13.29
N ALA A 77 3.49 6.16 14.10
CA ALA A 77 2.63 5.01 14.42
C ALA A 77 1.34 5.47 15.10
N ASP A 78 1.44 6.42 16.03
CA ASP A 78 0.31 7.04 16.71
C ASP A 78 -0.65 7.73 15.75
N ASP A 79 -0.15 8.46 14.75
CA ASP A 79 -1.00 9.11 13.73
C ASP A 79 -1.72 8.08 12.86
N ALA A 80 -1.00 7.00 12.48
CA ALA A 80 -1.57 5.91 11.70
C ALA A 80 -2.71 5.21 12.46
N LEU A 81 -2.54 4.92 13.76
CA LEU A 81 -3.54 4.26 14.58
C LEU A 81 -4.82 5.09 14.77
N ARG A 82 -4.71 6.43 14.70
CA ARG A 82 -5.85 7.36 14.78
C ARG A 82 -6.52 7.62 13.44
N HIS A 83 -6.05 7.01 12.35
CA HIS A 83 -6.59 7.29 11.04
C HIS A 83 -8.02 6.73 10.89
N PRO A 84 -8.98 7.46 10.28
CA PRO A 84 -10.37 7.01 10.13
C PRO A 84 -10.54 5.65 9.47
N PHE A 85 -9.61 5.24 8.60
CA PHE A 85 -9.60 3.90 8.01
C PHE A 85 -9.61 2.78 9.05
N LEU A 86 -8.83 2.93 10.13
CA LEU A 86 -8.74 1.92 11.20
C LEU A 86 -9.85 2.13 12.24
N LEU A 87 -10.22 3.38 12.53
CA LEU A 87 -11.24 3.69 13.53
C LEU A 87 -12.67 3.35 13.07
N ASN A 88 -12.98 3.49 11.78
CA ASN A 88 -14.31 3.26 11.23
C ASN A 88 -14.49 1.85 10.65
N SER A 89 -13.76 0.87 11.18
CA SER A 89 -13.82 -0.54 10.77
C SER A 89 -15.17 -1.19 11.14
N GLN A 90 -16.26 -0.78 10.50
CA GLN A 90 -17.51 -1.54 10.44
C GLN A 90 -17.27 -2.67 9.42
N SER A 91 -16.81 -3.81 9.93
CA SER A 91 -16.39 -4.97 9.14
C SER A 91 -17.55 -5.58 8.34
N THR A 92 -17.55 -5.39 7.03
CA THR A 92 -18.25 -6.30 6.09
C THR A 92 -17.43 -6.50 4.81
N MET A 93 -16.32 -7.24 4.85
CA MET A 93 -15.75 -7.82 3.61
C MET A 93 -15.26 -9.25 3.84
N HIS A 94 -15.80 -10.15 3.02
CA HIS A 94 -15.46 -11.57 2.93
C HIS A 94 -14.15 -11.70 2.13
N LEU A 95 -13.02 -11.70 2.84
CA LEU A 95 -11.68 -11.58 2.27
C LEU A 95 -11.10 -12.91 1.73
N GLY A 96 -11.81 -14.03 1.88
CA GLY A 96 -11.24 -15.38 1.81
C GLY A 96 -10.67 -15.76 0.45
N ASP A 97 -11.49 -15.76 -0.60
CA ASP A 97 -11.13 -16.52 -1.80
C ASP A 97 -10.30 -15.74 -2.82
N GLU A 98 -10.58 -14.44 -3.00
CA GLU A 98 -9.89 -13.64 -4.03
C GLU A 98 -8.46 -13.23 -3.58
N LEU A 99 -8.25 -13.01 -2.27
CA LEU A 99 -6.92 -12.69 -1.73
C LEU A 99 -6.00 -13.91 -1.75
N LEU A 100 -6.49 -15.11 -1.39
CA LEU A 100 -5.69 -16.33 -1.44
C LEU A 100 -5.24 -16.65 -2.86
N HIS A 101 -6.11 -16.42 -3.85
CA HIS A 101 -5.76 -16.57 -5.27
C HIS A 101 -4.67 -15.59 -5.72
N ASP A 102 -4.74 -14.34 -5.29
CA ASP A 102 -3.73 -13.33 -5.63
C ASP A 102 -2.39 -13.58 -4.93
N ILE A 103 -2.40 -14.07 -3.68
CA ILE A 103 -1.18 -14.44 -2.95
C ILE A 103 -0.48 -15.66 -3.59
N GLY A 104 -1.25 -16.67 -4.03
CA GLY A 104 -0.67 -17.85 -4.68
C GLY A 104 0.13 -17.50 -5.93
N LYS A 105 -0.39 -16.57 -6.76
CA LYS A 105 0.31 -16.08 -7.95
C LYS A 105 1.58 -15.30 -7.64
N PHE A 106 1.69 -14.76 -6.43
CA PHE A 106 2.85 -13.98 -6.02
C PHE A 106 4.10 -14.86 -5.81
N GLN A 107 3.92 -16.13 -5.42
CA GLN A 107 5.03 -17.08 -5.30
C GLN A 107 5.52 -17.55 -6.68
N ASP A 108 4.63 -17.68 -7.65
CA ASP A 108 4.98 -18.16 -9.00
C ASP A 108 5.77 -17.13 -9.83
N ALA A 109 5.59 -15.83 -9.55
CA ALA A 109 6.30 -14.76 -10.27
C ALA A 109 7.77 -14.56 -9.80
N GLY A 110 8.22 -15.28 -8.77
CA GLY A 110 9.59 -15.26 -8.24
C GLY A 110 10.51 -16.37 -8.77
N MET A 111 10.01 -17.22 -9.67
CA MET A 111 10.77 -18.33 -10.28
C MET A 111 10.72 -18.25 -11.81
N SER A 112 11.38 -17.25 -12.39
CA SER A 112 11.87 -17.26 -13.77
C SER A 112 13.02 -16.29 -13.93
#